data_AF-A0A848P6W0-F1
#
_entry.id   AF-A0A848P6W0-F1
#
_cell.length_a   1.000
_cell.length_b   1.000
_cell.length_c   1.000
_cell.angle_alpha   90.00
_cell.angle_beta   90.00
_cell.angle_gamma   90.00
#
_symmetry.space_group_name_H-M   'P 1'
#
loop_
_entity.id
_entity.type
_entity.pdbx_description
1 polymer ?
#
loop_
_entity_poly.entity_id
_entity_poly.type
_entity_poly.pdbx_seq_one_letter_code
_entity_poly.pdbx_strand_id
1 'polypeptide(L)'
;MLSLRSFVPYAAVICVLALPSVETLAQARLEREGVVLYWGLIPAAIASERLDLEESHGAPSPGGGRPHHLLVALFRADGSRITDAVVRAQLKEVGIVDSPPKYLTPMVINGQVSYGQVFTSVLSGRVYFRVLVKLVDRTNDIEYRISVSPPHIGGSEP
;
A
#
# COMPACT_ATOMS: atom_id res chain seq x y z
N MET A 1 55.74 47.83 -5.87
CA MET A 1 54.43 48.07 -5.21
C MET A 1 53.38 47.27 -5.96
N LEU A 2 52.60 46.49 -5.20
CA LEU A 2 51.55 45.53 -5.60
C LEU A 2 50.43 46.17 -6.45
N SER A 3 49.81 45.38 -7.34
CA SER A 3 48.42 44.92 -7.17
C SER A 3 48.00 43.99 -8.32
N LEU A 4 47.99 42.68 -8.05
CA LEU A 4 47.39 41.67 -8.92
C LEU A 4 45.90 41.57 -8.56
N ARG A 5 45.02 41.99 -9.47
CA ARG A 5 43.57 41.93 -9.27
C ARG A 5 43.08 40.50 -9.51
N SER A 6 42.78 39.78 -8.44
CA SER A 6 42.16 38.46 -8.48
C SER A 6 40.73 38.56 -9.02
N PHE A 7 40.49 38.00 -10.20
CA PHE A 7 39.16 37.66 -10.69
C PHE A 7 38.75 36.32 -10.06
N VAL A 8 37.71 36.32 -9.23
CA VAL A 8 37.06 35.09 -8.73
C VAL A 8 35.92 34.77 -9.69
N PRO A 9 35.95 33.67 -10.46
CA PRO A 9 34.79 33.26 -11.23
C PRO A 9 33.76 32.60 -10.31
N TYR A 10 32.55 33.16 -10.28
CA TYR A 10 31.37 32.54 -9.70
C TYR A 10 31.07 31.22 -10.44
N ALA A 11 31.42 30.09 -9.85
CA ALA A 11 30.92 28.80 -10.28
C ALA A 11 29.45 28.71 -9.83
N ALA A 12 28.51 28.85 -10.77
CA ALA A 12 27.10 28.60 -10.53
C ALA A 12 26.91 27.09 -10.28
N VAL A 13 26.73 26.71 -9.01
CA VAL A 13 26.33 25.35 -8.62
C VAL A 13 24.87 25.18 -9.00
N ILE A 14 24.61 24.49 -10.10
CA ILE A 14 23.27 23.99 -10.43
C ILE A 14 23.02 22.79 -9.50
N CYS A 15 22.34 23.04 -8.39
CA CYS A 15 21.86 21.99 -7.51
C CYS A 15 20.64 21.34 -8.17
N VAL A 16 20.87 20.26 -8.93
CA VAL A 16 19.78 19.40 -9.42
C VAL A 16 19.13 18.77 -8.19
N LEU A 17 17.98 19.30 -7.79
CA LEU A 17 17.14 18.71 -6.75
C LEU A 17 16.59 17.39 -7.29
N ALA A 18 17.25 16.28 -6.95
CA ALA A 18 16.67 14.96 -7.11
C ALA A 18 15.43 14.90 -6.23
N LEU A 19 14.24 15.05 -6.81
CA LEU A 19 13.00 14.80 -6.12
C LEU A 19 13.00 13.31 -5.72
N PRO A 20 12.91 12.96 -4.44
CA PRO A 20 12.83 11.56 -4.06
C PRO A 20 11.53 11.01 -4.64
N SER A 21 11.63 10.02 -5.52
CA SER A 21 10.50 9.17 -5.85
C SER A 21 10.03 8.54 -4.55
N VAL A 22 8.80 8.86 -4.14
CA VAL A 22 8.17 8.22 -2.98
C VAL A 22 7.97 6.77 -3.37
N GLU A 23 8.95 5.92 -3.07
CA GLU A 23 8.76 4.49 -3.12
C GLU A 23 7.68 4.15 -2.08
N THR A 24 6.60 3.52 -2.53
CA THR A 24 5.59 2.98 -1.64
C THR A 24 6.22 1.83 -0.87
N LEU A 25 6.87 2.16 0.25
CA LEU A 25 7.41 1.15 1.15
C LEU A 25 6.24 0.41 1.79
N ALA A 26 6.33 -0.92 1.81
CA ALA A 26 5.42 -1.72 2.60
C ALA A 26 5.49 -1.27 4.05
N GLN A 27 4.32 -1.12 4.68
CA GLN A 27 4.24 -0.77 6.09
C GLN A 27 4.77 -1.91 6.96
N ALA A 28 4.53 -3.16 6.56
CA ALA A 28 5.10 -4.32 7.23
C ALA A 28 5.20 -5.56 6.32
N ARG A 29 5.97 -6.54 6.81
CA ARG A 29 6.20 -7.85 6.22
C ARG A 29 5.65 -8.93 7.15
N LEU A 30 4.90 -9.88 6.60
CA LEU A 30 4.45 -11.08 7.29
C LEU A 30 4.88 -12.30 6.48
N GLU A 31 5.12 -13.43 7.15
CA GLU A 31 5.50 -14.67 6.50
C GLU A 31 4.72 -15.85 7.09
N ARG A 32 4.16 -16.68 6.22
CA ARG A 32 3.39 -17.88 6.57
C ARG A 32 3.58 -18.91 5.47
N GLU A 33 3.85 -20.15 5.87
CA GLU A 33 3.90 -21.31 4.97
C GLU A 33 4.81 -21.08 3.73
N GLY A 34 5.96 -20.43 3.92
CA GLY A 34 6.93 -20.13 2.85
C GLY A 34 6.51 -19.03 1.87
N VAL A 35 5.42 -18.30 2.17
CA VAL A 35 4.96 -17.14 1.40
C VAL A 35 5.12 -15.88 2.24
N VAL A 36 5.76 -14.89 1.64
CA VAL A 36 5.98 -13.58 2.22
C VAL A 36 4.94 -12.61 1.68
N LEU A 37 4.26 -11.93 2.60
CA LEU A 37 3.27 -10.90 2.33
C LEU A 37 3.83 -9.55 2.79
N TYR A 38 4.09 -8.66 1.84
CA TYR A 38 4.29 -7.25 2.10
C TYR A 38 2.95 -6.53 1.95
N TRP A 39 2.63 -5.61 2.85
CA TRP A 39 1.38 -4.88 2.77
C TRP A 39 1.53 -3.42 3.15
N GLY A 40 0.60 -2.61 2.65
CA GLY A 40 0.44 -1.21 3.01
C GLY A 40 -1.02 -0.79 2.93
N LEU A 41 -1.42 0.09 3.83
CA LEU A 41 -2.71 0.74 3.88
C LEU A 41 -2.50 2.23 3.70
N ILE A 42 -3.09 2.80 2.65
CA ILE A 42 -2.95 4.21 2.29
C ILE A 42 -4.34 4.86 2.20
N PRO A 43 -4.51 6.15 2.55
CA PRO A 43 -5.78 6.83 2.32
C PRO A 43 -6.15 6.79 0.83
N ALA A 44 -7.40 6.49 0.51
CA ALA A 44 -7.82 6.33 -0.89
C ALA A 44 -7.63 7.62 -1.70
N ALA A 45 -7.77 8.80 -1.08
CA ALA A 45 -7.52 10.07 -1.76
C ALA A 45 -6.06 10.19 -2.24
N ILE A 46 -5.09 9.81 -1.40
CA ILE A 46 -3.66 9.80 -1.77
C ILE A 46 -3.36 8.76 -2.83
N ALA A 47 -3.97 7.58 -2.72
CA ALA A 47 -3.83 6.53 -3.73
C ALA A 47 -4.39 6.95 -5.09
N SER A 48 -5.51 7.68 -5.11
CA SER A 48 -6.17 8.16 -6.32
C SER A 48 -5.36 9.20 -7.10
N GLU A 49 -4.38 9.86 -6.47
CA GLU A 49 -3.46 10.77 -7.16
C GLU A 49 -2.54 10.05 -8.15
N ARG A 50 -2.37 8.73 -7.99
CA ARG A 50 -1.42 7.92 -8.79
C ARG A 50 -2.05 6.69 -9.44
N LEU A 51 -3.24 6.29 -9.00
CA LEU A 51 -3.93 5.08 -9.44
C LEU A 51 -5.39 5.42 -9.75
N ASP A 52 -5.92 4.88 -10.86
CA ASP A 52 -7.36 4.97 -11.14
C ASP A 52 -8.11 3.93 -10.30
N LEU A 53 -8.46 4.31 -9.06
CA LEU A 53 -9.08 3.38 -8.11
C LEU A 53 -10.53 3.05 -8.47
N GLU A 54 -11.30 3.98 -9.03
CA GLU A 54 -12.69 3.71 -9.40
C GLU A 54 -12.77 2.76 -10.59
N GLU A 55 -11.92 2.95 -11.61
CA GLU A 55 -11.82 1.99 -12.71
C GLU A 55 -11.33 0.62 -12.21
N SER A 56 -10.36 0.59 -11.29
CA SER A 56 -9.74 -0.65 -10.82
C SER A 56 -10.60 -1.44 -9.81
N HIS A 57 -11.47 -0.76 -9.06
CA HIS A 57 -12.15 -1.33 -7.90
C HIS A 57 -13.65 -1.05 -7.81
N GLY A 58 -14.20 -0.22 -8.71
CA GLY A 58 -15.57 0.26 -8.66
C GLY A 58 -15.76 1.46 -7.72
N ALA A 59 -16.95 2.06 -7.79
CA ALA A 59 -17.28 3.24 -7.01
C ALA A 59 -17.19 2.97 -5.49
N PRO A 60 -16.79 3.97 -4.68
CA PRO A 60 -16.81 3.87 -3.23
C PRO A 60 -18.20 3.48 -2.72
N SER A 61 -18.25 2.63 -1.69
CA SER A 61 -19.52 2.23 -1.09
C SER A 61 -20.22 3.47 -0.51
N PRO A 62 -21.52 3.70 -0.80
CA PRO A 62 -22.27 4.83 -0.27
C PRO A 62 -22.55 4.58 1.20
N GLY A 63 -21.73 5.17 2.06
CA GLY A 63 -21.82 5.05 3.50
C GLY A 63 -20.64 5.82 4.07
N GLY A 64 -20.92 6.92 4.78
CA GLY A 64 -19.88 7.76 5.37
C GLY A 64 -18.81 6.92 6.09
N GLY A 65 -17.57 7.38 6.05
CA GLY A 65 -16.42 6.64 6.56
C GLY A 65 -15.14 7.10 5.88
N ARG A 66 -14.03 6.47 6.25
CA ARG A 66 -12.70 6.79 5.71
C ARG A 66 -12.25 5.67 4.77
N PRO A 67 -12.20 5.93 3.46
CA PRO A 67 -11.73 4.96 2.49
C PRO A 67 -10.21 4.85 2.50
N HIS A 68 -9.73 3.61 2.49
CA HIS A 68 -8.32 3.26 2.43
C HIS A 68 -8.10 2.20 1.37
N HIS A 69 -6.99 2.30 0.63
CA HIS A 69 -6.55 1.28 -0.30
C HIS A 69 -5.58 0.35 0.42
N LEU A 70 -5.98 -0.91 0.57
CA LEU A 70 -5.10 -1.97 1.05
C LEU A 70 -4.36 -2.55 -0.14
N LEU A 71 -3.03 -2.50 -0.13
CA LEU A 71 -2.16 -3.17 -1.09
C LEU A 71 -1.44 -4.34 -0.45
N VAL A 72 -1.28 -5.40 -1.23
CA VAL A 72 -0.51 -6.59 -0.89
C VAL A 72 0.42 -6.96 -2.05
N ALA A 73 1.67 -7.30 -1.74
CA ALA A 73 2.59 -7.95 -2.67
C ALA A 73 3.07 -9.28 -2.08
N LEU A 74 3.02 -10.33 -2.90
CA LEU A 74 3.30 -11.71 -2.49
C LEU A 74 4.59 -12.20 -3.10
N PHE A 75 5.39 -12.91 -2.30
CA PHE A 75 6.67 -13.47 -2.73
C PHE A 75 6.85 -14.88 -2.21
N ARG A 76 7.57 -15.71 -2.97
CA ARG A 76 8.10 -16.99 -2.48
C ARG A 76 9.34 -16.75 -1.61
N ALA A 77 9.78 -17.78 -0.90
CA ALA A 77 10.98 -17.74 -0.05
C ALA A 77 12.26 -17.37 -0.82
N ASP A 78 12.34 -17.68 -2.12
CA ASP A 78 13.46 -17.31 -2.99
C ASP A 78 13.43 -15.85 -3.46
N GLY A 79 12.43 -15.07 -3.04
CA GLY A 79 12.25 -13.67 -3.44
C GLY A 79 11.54 -13.48 -4.78
N SER A 80 11.10 -14.55 -5.46
CA SER A 80 10.29 -14.42 -6.67
C SER A 80 8.89 -13.89 -6.35
N ARG A 81 8.36 -13.00 -7.21
CA ARG A 81 7.01 -12.44 -7.07
C ARG A 81 5.97 -13.51 -7.43
N ILE A 82 4.89 -13.58 -6.66
CA ILE A 82 3.71 -14.40 -6.97
C ILE A 82 2.66 -13.52 -7.65
N THR A 83 2.39 -13.79 -8.92
CA THR A 83 1.57 -12.93 -9.79
C THR A 83 0.25 -13.55 -10.22
N ASP A 84 -0.01 -14.79 -9.81
CA ASP A 84 -1.13 -15.64 -10.22
C ASP A 84 -2.00 -16.10 -9.03
N ALA A 85 -1.88 -15.43 -7.88
CA ALA A 85 -2.66 -15.75 -6.70
C ALA A 85 -4.07 -15.15 -6.77
N VAL A 86 -5.03 -15.83 -6.15
CA VAL A 86 -6.33 -15.23 -5.82
C VAL A 86 -6.26 -14.71 -4.39
N VAL A 87 -6.38 -13.39 -4.24
CA VAL A 87 -6.27 -12.72 -2.94
C VAL A 87 -7.61 -12.13 -2.54
N ARG A 88 -8.02 -12.37 -1.29
CA ARG A 88 -9.22 -11.79 -0.68
C ARG A 88 -8.87 -11.16 0.65
N ALA A 89 -9.53 -10.07 1.03
CA ALA A 89 -9.41 -9.52 2.37
C ALA A 89 -10.76 -9.16 2.96
N GLN A 90 -10.88 -9.37 4.27
CA GLN A 90 -12.04 -8.96 5.06
C GLN A 90 -11.61 -7.93 6.08
N LEU A 91 -12.21 -6.74 6.01
CA LEU A 91 -12.10 -5.73 7.06
C LEU A 91 -13.00 -6.14 8.24
N LYS A 92 -12.46 -6.05 9.44
CA LYS A 92 -13.18 -6.18 10.70
C LYS A 92 -12.94 -4.96 11.57
N GLU A 93 -14.03 -4.44 12.13
CA GLU A 93 -14.03 -3.34 13.08
C GLU A 93 -14.80 -3.80 14.32
N VAL A 94 -14.20 -3.65 15.50
CA VAL A 94 -14.83 -4.11 16.75
C VAL A 94 -16.13 -3.33 16.97
N GLY A 95 -17.24 -4.05 17.15
CA GLY A 95 -18.57 -3.45 17.30
C GLY A 95 -19.30 -3.19 15.98
N ILE A 96 -18.70 -3.52 14.83
CA ILE A 96 -19.33 -3.47 13.51
C ILE A 96 -19.49 -4.90 12.99
N VAL A 97 -20.60 -5.16 12.29
CA VAL A 97 -20.82 -6.45 11.63
C VAL A 97 -19.82 -6.59 10.48
N ASP A 98 -19.09 -7.72 10.47
CA ASP A 98 -18.12 -8.02 9.42
C ASP A 98 -18.80 -8.07 8.04
N SER A 99 -18.30 -7.29 7.09
CA SER A 99 -18.67 -7.43 5.67
C SER A 99 -18.05 -8.70 5.07
N PRO A 100 -18.61 -9.29 4.01
CA PRO A 100 -17.96 -10.40 3.30
C PRO A 100 -16.54 -10.03 2.82
N PRO A 101 -15.61 -11.00 2.70
CA PRO A 101 -14.30 -10.76 2.11
C PRO A 101 -14.44 -10.22 0.68
N LYS A 102 -13.68 -9.18 0.34
CA LYS A 102 -13.58 -8.64 -1.01
C LYS A 102 -12.38 -9.24 -1.74
N TYR A 103 -12.47 -9.39 -3.06
CA TYR A 103 -11.31 -9.69 -3.89
C TYR A 103 -10.37 -8.49 -3.96
N LEU A 104 -9.07 -8.76 -3.87
CA LEU A 104 -8.04 -7.80 -4.19
C LEU A 104 -7.66 -7.99 -5.66
N THR A 105 -8.01 -7.01 -6.49
CA THR A 105 -7.74 -7.02 -7.92
C THR A 105 -6.23 -6.92 -8.15
N PRO A 106 -5.64 -7.70 -9.07
CA PRO A 106 -4.27 -7.49 -9.50
C PRO A 106 -4.08 -6.09 -10.09
N MET A 107 -2.99 -5.43 -9.72
CA MET A 107 -2.59 -4.10 -10.17
C MET A 107 -1.11 -4.12 -10.51
N VAL A 108 -0.71 -3.41 -11.56
CA VAL A 108 0.71 -3.26 -11.92
C VAL A 108 1.20 -1.91 -11.41
N ILE A 109 2.13 -1.93 -10.47
CA ILE A 109 2.75 -0.73 -9.89
C ILE A 109 4.25 -0.83 -10.14
N ASN A 110 4.83 0.16 -10.82
CA ASN A 110 6.25 0.16 -11.22
C ASN A 110 6.69 -1.14 -11.92
N GLY A 111 5.84 -1.65 -12.82
CA GLY A 111 6.11 -2.86 -13.60
C GLY A 111 5.99 -4.17 -12.81
N GLN A 112 5.54 -4.13 -11.55
CA GLN A 112 5.40 -5.33 -10.72
C GLN A 112 3.96 -5.51 -10.24
N VAL A 113 3.52 -6.77 -10.16
CA VAL A 113 2.16 -7.10 -9.70
C VAL A 113 2.04 -6.93 -8.19
N SER A 114 0.96 -6.27 -7.80
CA SER A 114 0.41 -6.17 -6.45
C SER A 114 -1.08 -6.48 -6.51
N TYR A 115 -1.72 -6.72 -5.37
CA TYR A 115 -3.16 -6.96 -5.27
C TYR A 115 -3.74 -5.89 -4.36
N GLY A 116 -4.78 -5.20 -4.83
CA GLY A 116 -5.33 -4.03 -4.14
C GLY A 116 -6.84 -4.03 -4.07
N GLN A 117 -7.39 -3.38 -3.04
CA GLN A 117 -8.82 -3.09 -2.94
C GLN A 117 -9.08 -1.94 -1.97
N VAL A 118 -10.16 -1.19 -2.22
CA VAL A 118 -10.65 -0.14 -1.32
C VAL A 118 -11.54 -0.72 -0.23
N PHE A 119 -11.23 -0.35 1.00
CA PHE A 119 -12.02 -0.64 2.20
C PHE A 119 -12.36 0.66 2.91
N THR A 120 -13.61 0.78 3.35
CA THR A 120 -14.07 1.92 4.13
C THR A 120 -14.13 1.53 5.59
N SER A 121 -13.33 2.20 6.42
CA SER A 121 -13.47 2.10 7.88
C SER A 121 -14.48 3.12 8.37
N VAL A 122 -15.34 2.74 9.30
CA VAL A 122 -16.36 3.62 9.88
C VAL A 122 -15.98 4.13 11.26
N LEU A 123 -15.34 3.29 12.07
CA LEU A 123 -14.91 3.65 13.41
C LEU A 123 -13.51 4.27 13.41
N SER A 124 -13.27 5.17 14.35
CA SER A 124 -11.91 5.63 14.66
C SER A 124 -11.21 4.58 15.53
N GLY A 125 -9.98 4.22 15.17
CA GLY A 125 -9.16 3.29 15.94
C GLY A 125 -8.61 2.13 15.12
N ARG A 126 -8.17 1.09 15.84
CA ARG A 126 -7.52 -0.08 15.25
C ARG A 126 -8.53 -0.95 14.50
N VAL A 127 -8.19 -1.29 13.26
CA VAL A 127 -8.94 -2.21 12.43
C VAL A 127 -8.13 -3.49 12.19
N TYR A 128 -8.82 -4.54 11.76
CA TYR A 128 -8.21 -5.83 11.49
C TYR A 128 -8.53 -6.27 10.07
N PHE A 129 -7.53 -6.81 9.36
CA PHE A 129 -7.75 -7.48 8.10
C PHE A 129 -7.44 -8.97 8.24
N ARG A 130 -8.38 -9.81 7.81
CA ARG A 130 -8.10 -11.21 7.46
C ARG A 130 -7.81 -11.27 5.97
N VAL A 131 -6.58 -11.56 5.60
CA VAL A 131 -6.16 -11.72 4.20
C VAL A 131 -6.03 -13.20 3.89
N LEU A 132 -6.75 -13.66 2.87
CA LEU A 132 -6.76 -15.03 2.39
C LEU A 132 -6.06 -15.08 1.03
N VAL A 133 -5.00 -15.88 0.94
CA VAL A 133 -4.21 -16.05 -0.27
C VAL A 133 -4.38 -17.48 -0.76
N LYS A 134 -4.97 -17.63 -1.95
CA LYS A 134 -5.05 -18.91 -2.63
C LYS A 134 -4.01 -18.97 -3.73
N LEU A 135 -3.07 -19.90 -3.61
CA LEU A 135 -2.10 -20.20 -4.66
C LEU A 135 -2.64 -21.29 -5.59
N VAL A 136 -2.22 -21.25 -6.85
CA VAL A 136 -2.63 -22.22 -7.88
C VAL A 136 -2.19 -23.65 -7.54
N ASP A 137 -1.05 -23.78 -6.88
CA ASP A 137 -0.41 -25.04 -6.50
C ASP A 137 -0.80 -25.53 -5.10
N ARG A 138 -1.75 -24.89 -4.41
CA ARG A 138 -2.19 -25.27 -3.06
C ARG A 138 -3.70 -25.45 -2.97
N THR A 139 -4.10 -26.47 -2.20
CA THR A 139 -5.51 -26.76 -1.94
C THR A 139 -6.14 -25.76 -0.97
N ASN A 140 -5.40 -25.40 0.09
CA ASN A 140 -5.88 -24.53 1.16
C ASN A 140 -5.38 -23.10 0.98
N ASP A 141 -6.21 -22.15 1.43
CA ASP A 141 -5.83 -20.74 1.52
C ASP A 141 -4.83 -20.53 2.66
N ILE A 142 -3.85 -19.67 2.43
CA ILE A 142 -2.95 -19.16 3.47
C ILE A 142 -3.62 -17.93 4.10
N GLU A 143 -3.76 -17.93 5.42
CA GLU A 143 -4.36 -16.81 6.16
C GLU A 143 -3.30 -15.92 6.81
N TYR A 144 -3.40 -14.61 6.56
CA TYR A 144 -2.67 -13.57 7.28
C TYR A 144 -3.64 -12.70 8.07
N ARG A 145 -3.15 -12.21 9.22
CA ARG A 145 -3.88 -11.26 10.06
C ARG A 145 -3.06 -10.00 10.20
N ILE A 146 -3.66 -8.88 9.80
CA ILE A 146 -3.10 -7.55 9.92
C ILE A 146 -3.91 -6.80 10.96
N SER A 147 -3.24 -6.07 11.84
CA SER A 147 -3.87 -5.15 12.78
C SER A 147 -3.19 -3.79 12.67
N VAL A 148 -3.97 -2.76 12.35
CA VAL A 148 -3.44 -1.44 12.00
C VAL A 148 -4.42 -0.35 12.41
N SER A 149 -3.89 0.80 12.82
CA SER A 149 -4.70 2.03 12.91
C SER A 149 -4.69 2.70 11.54
N PRO A 150 -5.84 2.85 10.85
CA PRO A 150 -5.84 3.42 9.51
C PRO A 150 -5.23 4.82 9.47
N PRO A 151 -4.46 5.14 8.42
CA PRO A 151 -3.84 6.45 8.28
C PRO A 151 -4.91 7.53 8.12
N HIS A 152 -4.72 8.68 8.77
CA HIS A 152 -5.59 9.84 8.63
C HIS A 152 -4.94 10.87 7.69
N ILE A 153 -5.75 11.50 6.84
CA ILE A 153 -5.31 12.67 6.07
C ILE A 153 -5.31 13.83 7.06
N GLY A 154 -4.12 14.22 7.55
CA GLY A 154 -3.99 15.25 8.58
C GLY A 154 -2.86 15.09 9.60
N GLY A 155 -2.05 14.03 9.49
CA GLY A 155 -0.89 13.83 10.37
C GLY A 155 -1.20 12.95 11.58
N SER A 156 -0.16 12.24 12.02
CA SER A 156 -0.09 11.52 13.28
C SER A 156 -0.49 12.43 14.44
N GLU A 157 -1.36 11.96 15.32
CA GLU A 157 -1.55 12.58 16.63
C GLU A 157 -1.64 11.50 17.71
N PRO A 158 -1.29 11.84 18.95
CA PRO A 158 0.03 11.68 19.55
C PRO A 158 0.29 10.30 20.18
#